data_AF-A0A218XM93-F1
#
_entry.id   AF-A0A218XM93-F1
#
_cell.length_a   1.000
_cell.length_b   1.000
_cell.length_c   1.000
_cell.angle_alpha   90.00
_cell.angle_beta   90.00
_cell.angle_gamma   90.00
#
_symmetry.space_group_name_H-M   'P 1'
#
loop_
_entity.id
_entity.type
_entity.pdbx_description
1 polymer ?
#
loop_
_entity_poly.entity_id
_entity_poly.type
_entity_poly.pdbx_seq_one_letter_code
_entity_poly.pdbx_strand_id
1 'polypeptide(L)'
;MDLSVIGSLLPSYNDLRARSDLKSCFLYFGIFPEDYSIQQERLIRLWTAEGFVKKQRNKNLEEIAEDNLNVLIHRNLVTVCKRDIDGRVRSCLQILTQSVPQ
;
A
#
# COMPACT_ATOMS: atom_id res chain seq x y z
N MET A 1 22.27 10.72 -5.41
CA MET A 1 21.75 9.38 -5.10
C MET A 1 22.43 8.97 -3.80
N ASP A 2 21.81 9.27 -2.66
CA ASP A 2 22.45 9.03 -1.35
C ASP A 2 22.32 7.55 -0.98
N LEU A 3 23.46 6.88 -0.81
CA LEU A 3 23.56 5.47 -0.43
C LEU A 3 22.94 5.21 0.95
N SER A 4 22.80 6.23 1.79
CA SER A 4 22.16 6.14 3.11
C SER A 4 20.65 5.84 3.02
N VAL A 5 19.98 6.32 1.97
CA VAL A 5 18.53 6.15 1.74
C VAL A 5 18.22 4.75 1.19
N ILE A 6 19.10 4.20 0.35
CA ILE A 6 19.01 2.81 -0.09
C ILE A 6 19.14 1.87 1.12
N GLY A 7 20.07 2.18 2.03
CA GLY A 7 20.27 1.42 3.26
C GLY A 7 19.08 1.44 4.23
N SER A 8 18.34 2.56 4.33
CA SER A 8 17.18 2.68 5.23
C SER A 8 15.92 1.98 4.70
N LEU A 9 15.78 1.84 3.38
CA LEU A 9 14.65 1.18 2.74
C LEU A 9 14.92 -0.30 2.43
N LEU A 10 16.18 -0.75 2.37
CA LEU A 10 16.54 -2.14 2.10
C LEU A 10 15.87 -3.15 3.03
N PRO A 11 15.81 -2.94 4.36
CA PRO A 11 15.15 -3.86 5.27
C PRO A 11 13.64 -3.92 5.00
N SER A 12 13.00 -2.76 4.78
CA SER A 12 11.57 -2.69 4.48
C SER A 12 11.24 -3.39 3.15
N TYR A 13 12.05 -3.15 2.11
CA TYR A 13 11.90 -3.79 0.79
C TYR A 13 12.18 -5.31 0.82
N ASN A 14 13.17 -5.75 1.60
CA ASN A 14 13.47 -7.17 1.77
C ASN A 14 12.39 -7.89 2.60
N ASP A 15 11.80 -7.24 3.60
CA ASP A 15 10.65 -7.77 4.35
C ASP A 15 9.37 -7.84 3.51
N LEU A 16 9.16 -6.91 2.58
CA LEU A 16 8.08 -7.02 1.58
C LEU A 16 8.25 -8.27 0.70
N ARG A 17 9.49 -8.70 0.42
CA ARG A 17 9.75 -9.91 -0.36
C ARG A 17 9.34 -11.20 0.37
N ALA A 18 9.28 -11.19 1.70
CA ALA A 18 8.80 -12.35 2.49
C ALA A 18 7.27 -12.53 2.42
N ARG A 19 6.52 -11.50 1.98
CA ARG A 19 5.05 -11.49 1.91
C ARG A 19 4.55 -11.15 0.51
N SER A 20 4.36 -12.20 -0.29
CA SER A 20 3.93 -12.12 -1.70
C SER A 20 2.63 -11.34 -1.94
N ASP A 21 1.71 -11.38 -0.98
CA ASP A 21 0.44 -10.65 -0.99
C ASP A 21 0.67 -9.14 -0.90
N LEU A 22 1.51 -8.69 0.03
CA LEU A 22 1.81 -7.29 0.25
C LEU A 22 2.53 -6.64 -0.94
N LYS A 23 3.45 -7.40 -1.58
CA LYS A 23 4.12 -6.97 -2.82
C LYS A 23 3.13 -6.76 -3.96
N SER A 24 2.19 -7.69 -4.15
CA SER A 24 1.20 -7.61 -5.22
C SER A 24 0.24 -6.44 -5.01
N CYS A 25 -0.23 -6.25 -3.77
CA CYS A 25 -1.03 -5.09 -3.38
C CYS A 25 -0.31 -3.76 -3.69
N PHE A 26 0.98 -3.64 -3.34
CA PHE A 26 1.75 -2.43 -3.62
C PHE A 26 1.93 -2.17 -5.12
N LEU A 27 2.30 -3.20 -5.89
CA LEU A 27 2.53 -3.05 -7.33
C LEU A 27 1.27 -2.67 -8.10
N TYR A 28 0.08 -3.04 -7.60
CA TYR A 28 -1.19 -2.68 -8.23
C TYR A 28 -1.42 -1.17 -8.31
N PHE A 29 -0.82 -0.39 -7.41
CA PHE A 29 -0.90 1.07 -7.50
C PHE A 29 -0.24 1.63 -8.76
N GLY A 30 0.77 0.95 -9.31
CA GLY A 30 1.46 1.36 -10.53
C GLY A 30 0.61 1.27 -11.81
N ILE A 31 -0.61 0.73 -11.73
CA ILE A 31 -1.58 0.74 -12.84
C ILE A 31 -2.29 2.08 -12.93
N PHE A 32 -2.42 2.80 -11.82
CA PHE A 32 -3.11 4.09 -11.80
C PHE A 32 -2.20 5.21 -12.27
N PRO A 33 -2.75 6.26 -12.91
CA PRO A 33 -1.98 7.45 -13.25
C PRO A 33 -1.32 8.10 -12.04
N GLU A 34 -0.29 8.90 -12.32
CA GLU A 34 0.30 9.81 -11.36
C GLU A 34 -0.79 10.67 -10.68
N ASP A 35 -0.68 10.86 -9.36
CA ASP A 35 -1.65 11.59 -8.50
C ASP A 35 -3.08 11.01 -8.42
N TYR A 36 -3.31 9.80 -8.94
CA TYR A 36 -4.63 9.18 -8.82
C TYR A 36 -4.94 8.74 -7.39
N SER A 37 -5.87 9.46 -6.75
CA SER A 37 -6.42 9.08 -5.44
C SER A 37 -7.49 8.00 -5.60
N ILE A 38 -7.20 6.79 -5.10
CA ILE A 38 -8.16 5.68 -5.09
C ILE A 38 -8.85 5.55 -3.74
N GLN A 39 -10.15 5.30 -3.77
CA GLN A 39 -10.93 5.02 -2.56
C GLN A 39 -10.51 3.70 -1.91
N GLN A 40 -10.37 3.66 -0.59
CA GLN A 40 -9.97 2.44 0.14
C GLN A 40 -10.89 1.26 -0.17
N GLU A 41 -12.21 1.46 -0.09
CA GLU A 41 -13.18 0.39 -0.33
C GLU A 41 -13.05 -0.20 -1.74
N ARG A 42 -12.80 0.66 -2.74
CA ARG A 42 -12.56 0.21 -4.12
C ARG A 42 -11.25 -0.58 -4.22
N LEU A 43 -10.19 -0.09 -3.60
CA LEU A 43 -8.88 -0.74 -3.62
C LEU A 43 -8.93 -2.14 -2.99
N ILE A 44 -9.58 -2.27 -1.83
CA ILE A 44 -9.78 -3.56 -1.15
C ILE A 44 -10.49 -4.55 -2.07
N ARG A 45 -11.61 -4.14 -2.68
CA ARG A 45 -12.36 -5.01 -3.61
C ARG A 45 -11.52 -5.45 -4.80
N LEU A 46 -10.70 -4.56 -5.36
CA LEU A 46 -9.82 -4.89 -6.48
C LEU A 46 -8.77 -5.93 -6.06
N TRP A 47 -8.07 -5.73 -4.93
CA TRP A 47 -7.09 -6.70 -4.45
C TRP A 47 -7.70 -8.08 -4.15
N THR A 48 -8.91 -8.11 -3.60
CA THR A 48 -9.64 -9.35 -3.36
C THR A 48 -10.02 -10.03 -4.67
N ALA A 49 -10.52 -9.29 -5.67
CA ALA A 49 -10.92 -9.82 -6.97
C ALA A 49 -9.73 -10.37 -7.79
N GLU A 50 -8.57 -9.70 -7.71
CA GLU A 50 -7.31 -10.13 -8.36
C GLU A 50 -6.64 -11.31 -7.63
N GLY A 51 -7.14 -11.70 -6.44
CA GLY A 51 -6.58 -12.81 -5.66
C GLY A 51 -5.22 -12.52 -5.04
N PHE A 52 -4.83 -11.25 -4.91
CA PHE A 52 -3.57 -10.87 -4.24
C PHE A 52 -3.59 -11.21 -2.76
N VAL A 53 -4.78 -11.22 -2.18
CA VAL A 53 -5.02 -11.51 -0.76
C VAL A 53 -5.48 -12.96 -0.63
N LYS A 54 -4.85 -13.72 0.27
CA LYS A 54 -5.20 -15.13 0.52
C LYS A 54 -5.94 -15.27 1.85
N LYS A 55 -6.98 -16.10 1.88
CA LYS A 55 -7.78 -16.36 3.07
C LYS A 55 -6.90 -16.91 4.20
N GLN A 56 -7.02 -16.32 5.39
CA GLN A 56 -6.42 -16.81 6.63
C GLN A 56 -7.50 -17.37 7.56
N ARG A 57 -7.12 -18.27 8.48
CA ARG A 57 -8.08 -18.99 9.34
C ARG A 57 -9.04 -18.07 10.11
N ASN A 58 -8.59 -16.88 10.51
CA ASN A 58 -9.34 -15.99 11.41
C ASN A 58 -9.72 -14.64 10.80
N LYS A 59 -9.52 -14.43 9.50
CA LYS A 59 -9.81 -13.14 8.83
C LYS A 59 -10.47 -13.35 7.48
N ASN A 60 -11.39 -12.49 7.09
CA ASN A 60 -11.91 -12.42 5.72
C ASN A 60 -10.92 -11.71 4.78
N LEU A 61 -11.18 -11.74 3.48
CA LEU A 61 -10.23 -11.25 2.49
C LEU A 61 -10.09 -9.73 2.59
N GLU A 62 -11.19 -9.06 2.93
CA GLU A 62 -11.31 -7.62 3.10
C GLU A 62 -10.51 -7.13 4.31
N GLU A 63 -10.58 -7.83 5.45
CA GLU A 63 -9.80 -7.56 6.66
C GLU A 63 -8.30 -7.70 6.37
N ILE A 64 -7.90 -8.74 5.63
CA ILE A 64 -6.49 -8.94 5.28
C ILE A 64 -6.04 -7.86 4.27
N ALA A 65 -6.90 -7.46 3.34
CA ALA A 65 -6.61 -6.37 2.41
C ALA A 65 -6.43 -5.03 3.14
N GLU A 66 -7.27 -4.76 4.13
CA GLU A 66 -7.17 -3.57 4.98
C GLU A 66 -5.88 -3.59 5.82
N ASP A 67 -5.53 -4.72 6.43
CA ASP A 67 -4.26 -4.89 7.13
C ASP A 67 -3.07 -4.61 6.20
N ASN A 68 -3.12 -5.11 4.96
CA ASN A 68 -2.09 -4.87 3.97
C ASN A 68 -1.95 -3.39 3.65
N LEU A 69 -3.07 -2.69 3.44
CA LEU A 69 -3.07 -1.24 3.23
C LEU A 69 -2.47 -0.50 4.43
N ASN A 70 -2.85 -0.88 5.66
CA ASN A 70 -2.30 -0.29 6.88
C ASN A 70 -0.78 -0.50 7.00
N VAL A 71 -0.27 -1.67 6.62
CA VAL A 71 1.18 -1.93 6.57
C VAL A 71 1.87 -1.04 5.53
N LEU A 72 1.29 -0.87 4.33
CA LEU A 72 1.85 0.01 3.31
C LEU A 72 1.90 1.47 3.75
N ILE A 73 0.84 1.94 4.43
CA ILE A 73 0.78 3.30 5.00
C ILE A 73 1.82 3.45 6.12
N HIS A 74 1.89 2.49 7.05
CA HIS A 74 2.83 2.53 8.17
C HIS A 74 4.30 2.51 7.72
N ARG A 75 4.57 1.88 6.56
CA ARG A 75 5.89 1.86 5.92
C ARG A 75 6.17 3.06 5.02
N ASN A 76 5.27 4.05 4.97
CA ASN A 76 5.35 5.21 4.08
C ASN A 76 5.54 4.83 2.60
N LEU A 77 4.85 3.78 2.14
CA LEU A 77 4.84 3.38 0.73
C LEU A 77 3.62 3.93 -0.01
N VAL A 78 2.58 4.28 0.74
CA VAL A 78 1.31 4.84 0.25
C VAL A 78 0.94 5.99 1.17
N THR A 79 0.49 7.10 0.59
CA THR A 79 0.02 8.28 1.32
C THR A 79 -1.49 8.26 1.45
N VAL A 80 -1.98 8.59 2.65
CA VAL A 80 -3.41 8.81 2.90
C VAL A 80 -3.79 10.21 2.41
N CYS A 81 -4.72 10.29 1.46
CA CYS A 81 -5.19 11.57 0.92
C CYS A 81 -6.36 12.13 1.74
N LYS A 82 -7.25 11.25 2.21
CA LYS A 82 -8.46 11.63 2.94
C LYS A 82 -8.74 10.66 4.07
N ARG A 83 -9.22 11.20 5.19
CA ARG A 83 -9.81 10.46 6.30
C ARG A 83 -11.24 10.94 6.54
N ASP A 84 -12.08 10.10 7.13
CA ASP A 84 -13.39 10.54 7.64
C ASP A 84 -13.29 11.11 9.06
N ILE A 85 -14.45 11.49 9.61
CA ILE A 85 -14.59 12.05 10.96
C ILE A 85 -14.12 11.08 12.06
N ASP A 86 -14.13 9.77 11.78
CA ASP A 86 -13.69 8.72 12.69
C ASP A 86 -12.19 8.40 12.52
N GLY A 87 -11.49 9.13 11.64
CA GLY A 87 -10.07 8.95 11.34
C GLY A 87 -9.77 7.80 10.39
N ARG A 88 -10.78 7.11 9.85
CA ARG A 88 -10.61 5.98 8.93
C ARG A 88 -10.15 6.48 7.57
N VAL A 89 -9.28 5.71 6.92
CA VAL A 89 -8.78 6.06 5.58
C VAL A 89 -9.95 6.02 4.59
N ARG A 90 -10.03 7.02 3.72
CA ARG A 90 -11.06 7.10 2.67
C ARG A 90 -10.47 7.01 1.29
N SER A 91 -9.31 7.60 1.08
CA SER A 91 -8.55 7.43 -0.14
C SER A 91 -7.06 7.53 0.07
N CYS A 92 -6.32 6.90 -0.82
CA CYS A 92 -4.87 6.80 -0.81
C CYS A 92 -4.30 6.98 -2.22
N LEU A 93 -3.03 7.36 -2.30
CA LEU A 93 -2.25 7.41 -3.54
C LEU A 93 -0.84 6.87 -3.26
N GLN A 94 -0.20 6.32 -4.28
CA GLN A 94 1.19 5.87 -4.18
C GLN A 94 2.11 7.08 -4.03
N ILE A 95 3.14 6.96 -3.19
CA ILE A 95 4.20 7.97 -3.18
C ILE A 95 4.96 7.89 -4.50
N LEU A 96 4.82 8.93 -5.31
CA LEU A 96 5.66 9.17 -6.46
C LEU A 96 7.05 9.45 -5.92
N THR A 97 8.01 8.59 -6.20
CA THR A 97 9.43 8.86 -5.91
C THR A 97 10.00 9.97 -6.82
N GLN A 98 9.16 10.88 -7.33
CA GLN A 98 9.50 11.91 -8.30
C GLN A 98 9.21 13.32 -7.77
N SER A 99 9.68 13.67 -6.57
CA SER A 99 9.93 15.08 -6.15
C SER A 99 10.47 15.13 -4.72
N VAL A 100 11.78 14.94 -4.56
CA VAL A 100 12.48 15.55 -3.43
C VAL A 100 13.07 16.86 -3.98
N PRO A 101 12.63 18.05 -3.53
CA PRO A 101 13.28 19.31 -3.86
C PRO A 101 14.70 19.28 -3.28
N GLN A 102 15.67 19.81 -4.04
CA GLN A 102 17.09 19.84 -3.68
C GLN A 102 17.36 20.51 -2.34
#